data_AF-A0A6V7L685-F1
#
_entry.id   AF-A0A6V7L685-F1
#
_cell.length_a   1.000
_cell.length_b   1.000
_cell.length_c   1.000
_cell.angle_alpha   90.00
_cell.angle_beta   90.00
_cell.angle_gamma   90.00
#
_symmetry.space_group_name_H-M   'P 1'
#
loop_
_entity.id
_entity.type
_entity.pdbx_description
1 polymer ?
#
loop_
_entity_poly.entity_id
_entity_poly.type
_entity_poly.pdbx_seq_one_letter_code
_entity_poly.pdbx_strand_id
1 'polypeptide(L)' 'DVFMEKHWKSAVARSLCDYFFDQQRRVLSPEDTPPVIATPHHYLISIYRCNMFFVAVCTTE' A
#
# COMPACT_ATOMS: atom_id res chain seq x y z
N ASP A 1 -5.89 6.04 7.40
CA ASP A 1 -6.17 7.23 6.58
C ASP A 1 -4.89 7.64 5.85
N VAL A 2 -5.00 8.33 4.71
CA VAL A 2 -3.86 8.78 3.89
C VAL A 2 -3.67 10.28 4.09
N PHE A 3 -2.65 10.66 4.85
CA PHE A 3 -2.36 12.08 5.13
C PHE A 3 -1.52 12.76 4.04
N MET A 4 -0.78 11.97 3.24
CA MET A 4 0.08 12.45 2.17
C MET A 4 0.04 11.50 0.98
N GLU A 5 -0.09 12.05 -0.22
CA GLU A 5 -0.17 11.31 -1.48
C GLU A 5 0.65 12.05 -2.55
N LYS A 6 1.40 11.30 -3.35
CA LYS A 6 2.17 11.85 -4.47
C LYS A 6 2.19 10.88 -5.65
N HIS A 7 1.82 11.37 -6.83
CA HIS A 7 1.88 10.63 -8.09
C HIS A 7 3.17 10.99 -8.82
N TRP A 8 3.96 9.98 -9.20
CA TRP A 8 5.27 10.18 -9.84
C TRP A 8 5.27 9.98 -11.36
N LYS A 9 4.38 9.12 -11.89
CA LYS A 9 4.28 8.82 -13.33
C LYS A 9 2.90 9.20 -13.86
N SER A 10 1.91 8.35 -13.64
CA SER A 10 0.50 8.60 -13.92
C SER A 10 -0.29 8.64 -12.62
N ALA A 11 -1.43 9.33 -12.64
CA ALA A 11 -2.36 9.25 -11.54
C ALA A 11 -2.85 7.80 -11.36
N VAL A 12 -2.85 7.32 -10.13
CA VAL A 12 -3.45 6.04 -9.75
C VAL A 12 -4.69 6.27 -8.89
N ALA A 13 -5.65 5.35 -8.98
CA ALA A 13 -6.86 5.45 -8.18
C ALA A 13 -6.54 5.27 -6.69
N ARG A 14 -7.02 6.19 -5.85
CA ARG A 14 -6.88 6.10 -4.39
C ARG A 14 -7.46 4.80 -3.81
N SER A 15 -8.46 4.22 -4.46
CA SER A 15 -9.05 2.93 -4.07
C SER A 15 -8.04 1.77 -4.10
N LEU A 16 -6.87 1.90 -4.75
CA LEU A 16 -5.82 0.89 -4.62
C LEU A 16 -5.35 0.75 -3.17
N CYS A 17 -5.38 1.82 -2.37
CA CYS A 17 -5.04 1.75 -0.95
C CYS A 17 -6.00 0.86 -0.15
N ASP A 18 -7.20 0.57 -0.65
CA ASP A 18 -8.16 -0.30 0.05
C ASP A 18 -7.60 -1.72 0.19
N TYR A 19 -6.88 -2.22 -0.82
CA TYR A 19 -6.18 -3.52 -0.75
C TYR A 19 -5.15 -3.54 0.39
N PHE A 20 -4.45 -2.43 0.61
CA PHE A 20 -3.49 -2.31 1.71
C PHE A 20 -4.19 -2.27 3.07
N PHE A 21 -5.22 -1.42 3.21
CA PHE A 21 -5.96 -1.30 4.47
C PHE A 21 -6.66 -2.61 4.86
N ASP A 22 -7.18 -3.36 3.89
CA ASP A 22 -7.80 -4.65 4.16
C ASP A 22 -6.78 -5.68 4.65
N GLN A 23 -5.55 -5.70 4.12
CA GLN A 23 -4.49 -6.57 4.66
C GLN A 23 -4.07 -6.14 6.07
N GLN A 24 -3.88 -4.84 6.30
CA GLN A 24 -3.53 -4.30 7.61
C GLN A 24 -4.58 -4.64 8.68
N ARG A 25 -5.87 -4.68 8.33
CA ARG A 25 -6.96 -5.05 9.26
C ARG A 25 -6.97 -6.54 9.64
N ARG A 26 -6.31 -7.40 8.85
CA ARG A 26 -6.27 -8.86 9.08
C ARG A 26 -5.13 -9.30 9.98
N VAL A 27 -4.17 -8.41 10.23
CA VAL A 27 -3.01 -8.67 11.08
C VAL A 27 -3.20 -8.02 12.46
N LEU A 28 -2.59 -8.61 13.49
CA LEU A 28 -2.63 -8.07 14.85
C LEU A 28 -1.52 -7.06 15.10
N SER A 29 -0.34 -7.29 14.50
CA SER A 29 0.77 -6.34 14.52
C SER A 29 0.94 -5.69 13.14
N PRO A 30 1.22 -4.38 13.05
CA PRO A 30 1.58 -3.72 11.80
C PRO A 30 2.78 -4.38 11.09
N GLU A 31 3.71 -4.94 11.87
CA GLU A 31 4.91 -5.62 11.37
C GLU A 31 4.60 -6.93 10.62
N ASP A 32 3.43 -7.52 10.87
CA ASP A 32 2.97 -8.72 10.18
C ASP A 32 2.30 -8.43 8.82
N THR A 33 2.14 -7.14 8.47
CA THR A 33 1.56 -6.74 7.17
C THR A 33 2.49 -7.19 6.05
N PRO A 34 2.01 -7.92 5.02
CA PRO A 34 2.86 -8.36 3.93
C PRO A 34 3.49 -7.15 3.21
N PRO A 35 4.82 -7.16 2.97
CA PRO A 35 5.50 -6.01 2.39
C PRO A 35 5.13 -5.78 0.92
N VAL A 36 4.56 -6.80 0.25
CA VAL A 36 4.08 -6.71 -1.12
C VAL A 36 2.67 -7.29 -1.21
N ILE A 37 1.74 -6.52 -1.77
CA ILE A 37 0.36 -6.96 -2.04
C ILE A 37 0.15 -6.87 -3.55
N ALA A 38 -0.09 -8.01 -4.18
CA ALA A 38 -0.41 -8.10 -5.60
C ALA A 38 -1.90 -7.87 -5.83
N THR A 39 -2.22 -7.06 -6.83
CA THR A 39 -3.56 -6.85 -7.38
C THR A 39 -3.53 -7.22 -8.87
N PRO A 40 -4.67 -7.25 -9.59
CA PRO A 40 -4.69 -7.66 -11.00
C PRO A 40 -3.76 -6.86 -11.93
N HIS A 41 -3.49 -5.57 -11.63
CA HIS A 41 -2.70 -4.69 -12.51
C HIS A 41 -1.61 -3.88 -11.78
N HIS A 42 -1.51 -4.02 -10.46
CA HIS A 42 -0.59 -3.24 -9.65
C HIS A 42 0.00 -4.08 -8.52
N TYR A 43 1.21 -3.68 -8.09
CA TYR A 43 1.78 -4.08 -6.81
C TYR A 43 1.76 -2.90 -5.85
N LEU A 44 1.34 -3.16 -4.62
CA LEU A 44 1.52 -2.26 -3.50
C LEU A 44 2.71 -2.76 -2.69
N ILE A 45 3.76 -1.95 -2.61
CA ILE A 45 4.98 -2.25 -1.86
C ILE A 45 4.97 -1.35 -0.62
N SER A 46 5.10 -1.92 0.56
CA SER A 46 4.98 -1.19 1.81
C SER A 46 6.10 -1.47 2.80
N ILE A 47 6.42 -0.46 3.60
CA ILE A 47 7.26 -0.60 4.79
C ILE A 47 6.57 0.04 5.99
N TYR A 48 6.82 -0.50 7.18
CA TYR A 48 6.38 0.06 8.46
C TYR A 48 7.57 0.63 9.21
N ARG A 49 7.54 1.94 9.52
CA ARG A 49 8.62 2.61 10.26
C ARG A 49 8.08 3.81 11.02
N CYS A 50 8.52 3.99 12.27
CA CYS A 50 8.10 5.13 13.11
C CYS A 50 6.57 5.26 13.21
N ASN A 51 5.88 4.13 13.37
CA ASN A 51 4.41 4.06 13.47
C ASN A 51 3.67 4.59 12.22
N MET A 52 4.32 4.53 11.05
CA MET A 52 3.79 4.96 9.76
C MET A 52 4.06 3.92 8.69
N PHE A 53 3.11 3.81 7.75
CA PHE A 53 3.29 3.05 6.54
C PHE A 53 3.67 3.96 5.38
N PHE A 54 4.69 3.57 4.64
CA PHE A 54 5.03 4.14 3.34
C PHE A 54 4.63 3.12 2.29
N VAL A 55 3.71 3.50 1.40
CA VAL A 55 3.17 2.60 0.38
C VAL A 55 3.49 3.17 -0.99
N ALA A 56 4.22 2.39 -1.79
CA ALA A 56 4.48 2.67 -3.19
C ALA A 56 3.59 1.77 -4.06
N VAL A 57 3.13 2.31 -5.19
CA VAL A 57 2.32 1.58 -6.16
C VAL A 57 3.09 1.55 -7.48
N CYS A 58 3.24 0.36 -8.06
CA CYS A 58 3.75 0.18 -9.42
C CYS A 58 2.82 -0.71 -10.22
N THR A 59 2.82 -0.55 -11.55
CA THR A 59 2.09 -1.43 -12.47
C THR A 59 2.83 -2.75 -12.62
N THR A 60 2.09 -3.82 -12.85
CA THR A 60 2.66 -5.06 -13.42
C THR A 60 3.28 -4.74 -14.78
N GLU A 61 4.39 -5.38 -15.13
CA GLU A 61 5.05 -5.22 -16.44
C GLU A 61 4.14 -5.63 -17.61
#